data_AF-A0A3P6SJZ7-F1
#
_entry.id   AF-A0A3P6SJZ7-F1
#
_cell.length_a   1.000
_cell.length_b   1.000
_cell.length_c   1.000
_cell.angle_alpha   90.00
_cell.angle_beta   90.00
_cell.angle_gamma   90.00
#
_symmetry.space_group_name_H-M   'P 1'
#
loop_
_entity.id
_entity.type
_entity.pdbx_description
1 polymer ?
#
loop_
_entity_poly.entity_id
_entity_poly.type
_entity_poly.pdbx_seq_one_letter_code
_entity_poly.pdbx_strand_id
1 'polypeptide(L)'
;MYLNAFSYAWAFIFLALLTSRYAMQAASGIYLSHWADANSKLSDSADTITGLLIYVALGFGTVLLNVITFTSSTFGGVRASIVLHKPLVESLMHAPLSFFEETPLGRILSRLAGDIDIIDTSLPINLRLVVDTLAHVSSKILGLFWFGV
;
A
#
# COMPACT_ATOMS: atom_id res chain seq x y z
N MET A 1 1.61 21.31 16.74
CA MET A 1 2.74 21.44 15.79
C MET A 1 3.53 20.14 15.63
N TYR A 2 4.02 19.51 16.71
CA TYR A 2 4.76 18.23 16.65
C TYR A 2 3.96 17.03 16.10
N LEU A 3 2.66 16.93 16.40
CA LEU A 3 1.82 15.83 15.90
C LEU A 3 1.62 15.87 14.38
N ASN A 4 1.54 17.07 13.79
CA ASN A 4 1.46 17.22 12.34
C ASN A 4 2.81 16.90 11.68
N ALA A 5 3.93 17.36 12.27
CA ALA A 5 5.27 17.02 11.78
C ALA A 5 5.54 15.50 11.82
N PHE A 6 5.09 14.81 12.87
CA PHE A 6 5.19 13.35 12.98
C PHE A 6 4.36 12.63 11.90
N SER A 7 3.16 13.11 11.59
CA SER A 7 2.33 12.58 10.50
C SER A 7 3.04 12.71 9.13
N TYR A 8 3.61 13.88 8.83
CA TYR A 8 4.35 14.09 7.59
C TYR A 8 5.63 13.24 7.49
N ALA A 9 6.37 13.08 8.59
CA ALA A 9 7.55 12.23 8.62
C ALA A 9 7.20 10.75 8.36
N TRP A 10 6.11 10.26 8.97
CA TRP A 10 5.61 8.90 8.69
C TRP A 10 5.16 8.74 7.23
N ALA A 11 4.47 9.73 6.67
CA ALA A 11 4.06 9.71 5.26
C ALA A 11 5.27 9.67 4.32
N PHE A 12 6.33 10.43 4.63
CA PHE A 12 7.57 10.41 3.85
C PHE A 12 8.29 9.05 3.93
N ILE A 13 8.41 8.48 5.13
CA ILE A 13 8.98 7.13 5.33
C ILE A 13 8.17 6.09 4.55
N PHE A 14 6.84 6.17 4.61
CA PHE A 14 5.95 5.27 3.90
C PHE A 14 6.13 5.37 2.38
N LEU A 15 6.20 6.59 1.82
CA LEU A 15 6.47 6.82 0.40
C LEU A 15 7.83 6.26 -0.01
N ALA A 16 8.88 6.47 0.78
CA ALA A 16 10.22 5.94 0.51
C ALA A 16 10.24 4.39 0.51
N LEU A 17 9.53 3.76 1.45
CA LEU A 17 9.37 2.30 1.51
C LEU A 17 8.60 1.78 0.28
N LEU A 18 7.54 2.48 -0.12
CA LEU A 18 6.73 2.14 -1.29
C LEU A 18 7.58 2.15 -2.56
N THR A 19 8.36 3.22 -2.79
CA THR A 19 9.24 3.31 -3.95
C THR A 19 10.34 2.25 -3.93
N SER A 20 10.92 1.98 -2.76
CA SER A 20 11.97 0.96 -2.59
C SER A 20 11.47 -0.44 -2.92
N ARG A 21 10.27 -0.80 -2.44
CA ARG A 21 9.61 -2.08 -2.75
C ARG A 21 9.44 -2.29 -4.25
N TYR A 22 8.89 -1.31 -4.96
CA TYR A 22 8.67 -1.43 -6.41
C TYR A 22 9.97 -1.36 -7.22
N ALA A 23 10.97 -0.62 -6.75
CA ALA A 23 12.29 -0.59 -7.37
C ALA A 23 12.98 -1.96 -7.26
N MET A 24 12.94 -2.60 -6.08
CA MET A 24 13.50 -3.93 -5.88
C MET A 24 12.78 -5.00 -6.73
N GLN A 25 11.45 -4.91 -6.82
CA GLN A 25 10.66 -5.79 -7.68
C GLN A 25 10.99 -5.60 -9.17
N ALA A 26 11.19 -4.36 -9.63
CA ALA A 26 11.62 -4.07 -10.99
C ALA A 26 13.04 -4.61 -11.25
N ALA A 27 13.98 -4.38 -10.33
CA ALA A 27 15.35 -4.88 -10.42
C ALA A 27 15.41 -6.41 -10.52
N SER A 28 14.61 -7.13 -9.73
CA SER A 28 14.50 -8.60 -9.81
C SER A 28 14.01 -9.06 -11.18
N GLY A 29 13.03 -8.36 -11.77
CA GLY A 29 12.55 -8.65 -13.13
C GLY A 29 13.59 -8.35 -14.22
N ILE A 30 14.27 -7.21 -14.12
CA ILE A 30 15.36 -6.82 -15.04
C ILE A 30 16.48 -7.86 -14.99
N TYR A 31 16.92 -8.22 -13.79
CA TYR A 31 17.97 -9.21 -13.60
C TYR A 31 17.59 -10.56 -14.21
N LEU A 32 16.36 -11.04 -13.96
CA LEU A 32 15.88 -12.29 -14.53
C LEU A 32 15.86 -12.24 -16.07
N SER A 33 15.40 -11.14 -16.67
CA SER A 33 15.38 -10.99 -18.13
C SER A 33 16.79 -11.04 -18.73
N HIS A 34 17.74 -10.30 -18.13
CA HIS A 34 19.11 -10.25 -18.59
C HIS A 34 19.83 -11.60 -18.43
N TRP A 35 19.60 -12.26 -17.30
CA TRP A 35 20.15 -13.60 -17.05
C TRP A 35 19.53 -14.66 -17.96
N ALA A 36 18.23 -14.61 -18.22
CA ALA A 36 17.56 -15.53 -19.15
C ALA A 36 18.12 -15.39 -20.57
N ASP A 37 18.35 -14.16 -21.04
CA ASP A 37 18.95 -13.90 -22.35
C ASP A 37 20.41 -14.40 -22.43
N ALA A 38 21.20 -14.19 -21.38
CA ALA A 38 22.58 -14.68 -21.30
C ALA A 38 22.64 -16.22 -21.30
N ASN A 39 21.78 -16.86 -20.50
CA ASN A 39 21.69 -18.31 -20.36
C ASN A 39 21.17 -18.99 -21.64
N SER A 40 20.38 -18.29 -22.46
CA SER A 40 19.94 -18.81 -23.77
C SER A 40 21.08 -18.97 -24.79
N LYS A 41 22.20 -18.24 -24.60
CA LYS A 41 23.35 -18.22 -25.51
C LYS A 41 24.52 -19.10 -25.07
N LEU A 42 24.62 -19.38 -23.76
CA LEU A 42 25.72 -20.15 -23.16
C LEU A 42 25.12 -21.20 -22.22
N SER A 43 25.36 -22.48 -22.52
CA SER A 43 24.83 -23.61 -21.74
C SER A 43 25.86 -24.15 -20.74
N ASP A 44 26.41 -23.29 -19.90
CA ASP A 44 27.30 -23.72 -18.81
C ASP A 44 26.51 -23.93 -17.50
N SER A 45 26.69 -25.09 -16.87
CA SER A 45 25.91 -25.51 -15.69
C SER A 45 26.31 -24.72 -14.44
N ALA A 46 27.56 -24.28 -14.33
CA ALA A 46 28.07 -23.56 -13.16
C ALA A 46 27.48 -22.14 -13.04
N ASP A 47 27.47 -21.39 -14.16
CA ASP A 47 26.92 -20.03 -14.23
C ASP A 47 25.41 -19.99 -14.00
N THR A 48 24.72 -21.07 -14.36
CA THR A 48 23.28 -21.23 -14.13
C THR A 48 22.95 -21.24 -12.62
N ILE A 49 23.73 -21.96 -11.81
CA ILE A 49 23.52 -22.06 -10.35
C ILE A 49 23.80 -20.72 -9.67
N THR A 50 24.87 -20.03 -10.05
CA THR A 50 25.20 -18.72 -9.48
C THR A 50 24.13 -17.68 -9.81
N GLY A 51 23.63 -17.66 -11.05
CA GLY A 51 22.56 -16.76 -11.44
C GLY A 51 21.25 -17.00 -10.68
N LEU A 52 20.90 -18.28 -10.45
CA LEU A 52 19.74 -18.67 -9.66
C LEU A 52 19.84 -18.19 -8.20
N LEU A 53 21.02 -18.34 -7.57
CA LEU A 53 21.23 -17.89 -6.19
C LEU A 53 21.03 -16.38 -6.03
N ILE A 54 21.52 -15.59 -6.98
CA ILE A 54 21.33 -14.13 -6.98
C ILE A 54 19.85 -13.78 -7.15
N TYR A 55 19.14 -14.45 -8.05
CA TYR A 55 17.70 -14.24 -8.24
C TYR A 55 16.90 -14.57 -6.98
N VAL A 56 17.21 -15.69 -6.31
CA VAL A 56 16.57 -16.07 -5.04
C VAL A 56 16.86 -15.03 -3.95
N ALA A 57 18.08 -14.51 -3.85
CA ALA A 57 18.43 -13.46 -2.90
C ALA A 57 17.65 -12.16 -3.16
N LEU A 58 17.53 -11.74 -4.43
CA LEU A 58 16.72 -10.57 -4.83
C LEU A 58 15.23 -10.77 -4.54
N GLY A 59 14.71 -11.97 -4.79
CA GLY A 59 13.33 -12.35 -4.47
C GLY A 59 13.05 -12.27 -2.98
N PHE A 60 13.95 -12.81 -2.15
CA PHE A 60 13.85 -12.73 -0.70
C PHE A 60 13.86 -11.28 -0.20
N GLY A 61 14.75 -10.45 -0.72
CA GLY A 61 14.78 -9.01 -0.41
C GLY A 61 13.47 -8.29 -0.78
N THR A 62 12.89 -8.64 -1.92
CA THR A 62 11.59 -8.10 -2.35
C THR A 62 10.47 -8.50 -1.40
N VAL A 63 10.43 -9.76 -0.96
CA VAL A 63 9.43 -10.26 0.00
C VAL A 63 9.57 -9.54 1.35
N LEU A 64 10.80 -9.35 1.86
CA LEU A 64 11.03 -8.62 3.09
C LEU A 64 10.52 -7.18 3.02
N LEU A 65 10.86 -6.44 1.96
CA LEU A 65 10.37 -5.08 1.75
C LEU A 65 8.85 -5.02 1.62
N ASN A 66 8.25 -6.03 1.00
CA ASN A 66 6.79 -6.15 0.90
C ASN A 66 6.13 -6.29 2.29
N VAL A 67 6.68 -7.14 3.17
CA VAL A 67 6.18 -7.32 4.54
C VAL A 67 6.31 -6.05 5.37
N ILE A 68 7.46 -5.37 5.28
CA ILE A 68 7.71 -4.10 6.01
C ILE A 68 6.72 -3.03 5.55
N THR A 69 6.54 -2.88 4.24
CA THR A 69 5.62 -1.90 3.65
C THR A 69 4.17 -2.22 4.01
N PHE A 70 3.75 -3.49 3.93
CA PHE A 70 2.41 -3.93 4.32
C PHE A 70 2.10 -3.60 5.78
N THR A 71 3.05 -3.88 6.67
CA THR A 71 2.92 -3.61 8.09
C THR A 71 2.79 -2.10 8.33
N SER A 72 3.68 -1.30 7.73
CA SER A 72 3.62 0.16 7.78
C SER A 72 2.29 0.74 7.27
N SER A 73 1.78 0.26 6.11
CA SER A 73 0.47 0.63 5.58
C SER A 73 -0.66 0.35 6.56
N THR A 74 -0.61 -0.81 7.22
CA THR A 74 -1.66 -1.23 8.15
C THR A 74 -1.67 -0.34 9.40
N PHE A 75 -0.50 -0.03 9.96
CA PHE A 75 -0.39 0.94 11.06
C PHE A 75 -0.85 2.35 10.64
N GLY A 76 -0.50 2.79 9.44
CA GLY A 76 -0.96 4.06 8.88
C GLY A 76 -2.48 4.11 8.71
N GLY A 77 -3.08 3.03 8.19
CA GLY A 77 -4.52 2.89 8.02
C GLY A 77 -5.29 2.93 9.34
N VAL A 78 -4.80 2.22 10.37
CA VAL A 78 -5.40 2.27 11.71
C VAL A 78 -5.36 3.67 12.30
N ARG A 79 -4.23 4.38 12.16
CA ARG A 79 -4.14 5.78 12.62
C ARG A 79 -5.07 6.71 11.86
N ALA A 80 -5.16 6.56 10.53
CA ALA A 80 -6.06 7.35 9.70
C ALA A 80 -7.52 7.13 10.12
N SER A 81 -7.92 5.88 10.37
CA SER A 81 -9.25 5.53 10.88
C SER A 81 -9.54 6.22 12.21
N ILE A 82 -8.62 6.17 13.19
CA ILE A 82 -8.81 6.85 14.49
C ILE A 82 -8.99 8.37 14.32
N VAL A 83 -8.21 9.00 13.43
CA VAL A 83 -8.28 10.44 13.18
C VAL A 83 -9.60 10.83 12.49
N LEU A 84 -10.11 10.01 11.58
CA LEU A 84 -11.39 10.24 10.91
C LEU A 84 -12.58 10.00 11.84
N HIS A 85 -12.49 8.99 12.71
CA HIS A 85 -13.60 8.58 13.56
C HIS A 85 -13.81 9.50 14.78
N LYS A 86 -12.73 10.08 15.31
CA LYS A 86 -12.79 10.98 16.49
C LYS A 86 -13.75 12.18 16.34
N PRO A 87 -13.66 13.03 15.29
CA PRO A 87 -14.56 14.16 15.13
C PRO A 87 -16.00 13.75 14.76
N LEU A 88 -16.16 12.60 14.11
CA LEU A 88 -17.47 12.04 13.76
C LEU A 88 -18.23 11.63 15.04
N VAL A 89 -17.58 10.89 15.92
CA VAL A 89 -18.15 10.47 17.22
C VAL A 89 -18.42 11.70 18.10
N GLU A 90 -17.50 12.67 18.14
CA GLU A 90 -17.70 13.91 18.89
C GLU A 90 -18.92 14.69 18.39
N SER A 91 -19.10 14.81 17.07
CA SER A 91 -20.27 15.47 16.49
C SER A 91 -21.57 14.72 16.77
N LEU A 92 -21.54 13.40 16.76
CA LEU A 92 -22.69 12.56 17.10
C LEU A 92 -23.11 12.72 18.57
N MET A 93 -22.15 12.81 19.49
CA MET A 93 -22.40 12.98 20.92
C MET A 93 -22.96 14.38 21.27
N HIS A 94 -22.67 15.40 20.45
CA HIS A 94 -23.21 16.75 20.62
C HIS A 94 -24.52 16.99 19.84
N ALA A 95 -25.03 15.99 19.11
CA ALA A 95 -26.31 16.10 18.43
C ALA A 95 -27.46 16.16 19.45
N PRO A 96 -28.44 17.08 19.29
CA PRO A 96 -29.53 17.24 20.23
C PRO A 96 -30.40 15.98 20.32
N LEU A 97 -30.87 15.64 21.52
CA LEU A 97 -31.77 14.50 21.77
C LEU A 97 -33.05 14.52 20.92
N SER A 98 -33.51 15.70 20.47
CA SER A 98 -34.65 15.82 19.54
C SER A 98 -34.39 15.22 18.16
N PHE A 99 -33.12 15.20 17.71
CA PHE A 99 -32.69 14.47 16.52
C PHE A 99 -32.90 12.96 16.68
N PHE A 100 -32.79 12.48 17.93
CA PHE A 100 -33.01 11.10 18.33
C PHE A 100 -34.46 10.76 18.70
N GLU A 101 -35.41 11.69 18.56
CA GLU A 101 -36.81 11.48 18.98
C GLU A 101 -37.84 11.78 17.86
N GLU A 102 -37.56 12.67 16.89
CA GLU A 102 -38.55 13.07 15.87
C GLU A 102 -38.59 12.24 14.57
N THR A 103 -37.62 11.34 14.32
CA THR A 103 -37.61 10.52 13.09
C THR A 103 -37.99 9.07 13.39
N PRO A 104 -38.54 8.29 12.42
CA PRO A 104 -38.60 6.84 12.55
C PRO A 104 -37.16 6.30 12.48
N LEU A 105 -36.47 6.40 13.62
CA LEU A 105 -35.01 6.42 13.81
C LEU A 105 -34.26 5.22 13.27
N GLY A 106 -34.89 4.05 13.26
CA GLY A 106 -34.21 2.80 12.89
C GLY A 106 -33.60 2.85 11.49
N ARG A 107 -34.24 3.49 10.51
CA ARG A 107 -33.81 3.42 9.11
C ARG A 107 -32.77 4.47 8.72
N ILE A 108 -32.82 5.66 9.31
CA ILE A 108 -31.79 6.70 9.10
C ILE A 108 -30.53 6.32 9.87
N LEU A 109 -30.67 5.86 11.13
CA LEU A 109 -29.53 5.41 11.93
C LEU A 109 -28.90 4.14 11.34
N SER A 110 -29.70 3.18 10.85
CA SER A 110 -29.18 2.00 10.16
C SER A 110 -28.47 2.34 8.84
N ARG A 111 -28.89 3.39 8.14
CA ARG A 111 -28.16 3.89 6.96
C ARG A 111 -26.88 4.61 7.35
N LEU A 112 -26.94 5.52 8.32
CA LEU A 112 -25.77 6.24 8.78
C LEU A 112 -24.71 5.29 9.35
N ALA A 113 -25.13 4.31 10.15
CA ALA A 113 -24.25 3.25 10.67
C ALA A 113 -23.67 2.39 9.53
N GLY A 114 -24.47 2.07 8.50
CA GLY A 114 -23.98 1.36 7.32
C GLY A 114 -22.99 2.19 6.49
N ASP A 115 -23.26 3.48 6.29
CA ASP A 115 -22.38 4.39 5.55
C ASP A 115 -21.07 4.62 6.31
N ILE A 116 -21.13 4.74 7.65
CA ILE A 116 -19.96 4.82 8.53
C ILE A 116 -19.14 3.53 8.43
N ASP A 117 -19.78 2.37 8.51
CA ASP A 117 -19.10 1.07 8.38
C ASP A 117 -18.37 0.96 7.03
N ILE A 118 -19.02 1.37 5.94
CA ILE A 118 -18.40 1.41 4.60
C ILE A 118 -17.20 2.39 4.57
N ILE A 119 -17.34 3.57 5.17
CA ILE A 119 -16.25 4.57 5.23
C ILE A 119 -15.08 4.08 6.08
N ASP A 120 -15.31 3.30 7.13
CA ASP A 120 -14.24 2.83 8.01
C ASP A 120 -13.55 1.55 7.51
N THR A 121 -14.28 0.66 6.83
CA THR A 121 -13.73 -0.60 6.33
C THR A 121 -13.36 -0.52 4.86
N SER A 122 -14.30 -0.12 4.00
CA SER A 122 -14.13 -0.20 2.56
C SER A 122 -13.28 0.93 2.02
N LEU A 123 -13.47 2.16 2.49
CA LEU A 123 -12.74 3.32 1.95
C LEU A 123 -11.20 3.18 2.13
N PRO A 124 -10.65 2.81 3.30
CA PRO A 124 -9.20 2.71 3.46
C PRO A 124 -8.59 1.57 2.66
N ILE A 125 -9.31 0.44 2.53
CA ILE A 125 -8.88 -0.70 1.71
C ILE A 125 -8.82 -0.30 0.24
N ASN A 126 -9.87 0.33 -0.29
CA ASN A 126 -9.93 0.75 -1.69
C ASN A 126 -8.88 1.83 -2.00
N LEU A 127 -8.71 2.83 -1.14
CA LEU A 127 -7.67 3.85 -1.31
C LEU A 127 -6.28 3.24 -1.33
N ARG A 128 -6.01 2.30 -0.42
CA ARG A 128 -4.74 1.57 -0.39
C ARG A 128 -4.52 0.78 -1.68
N LEU A 129 -5.53 0.10 -2.19
CA LEU A 129 -5.45 -0.65 -3.46
C LEU A 129 -5.17 0.28 -4.64
N VAL A 130 -5.82 1.44 -4.71
CA VAL A 130 -5.57 2.44 -5.76
C VAL A 130 -4.13 2.95 -5.69
N VAL A 131 -3.63 3.30 -4.50
CA VAL A 131 -2.24 3.77 -4.34
C VAL A 131 -1.23 2.68 -4.72
N ASP A 132 -1.47 1.43 -4.31
CA ASP A 132 -0.60 0.29 -4.62
C ASP A 132 -0.58 0.01 -6.13
N THR A 133 -1.76 -0.06 -6.76
CA THR A 133 -1.86 -0.31 -8.21
C THR A 133 -1.25 0.80 -9.04
N LEU A 134 -1.46 2.08 -8.68
CA LEU A 134 -0.83 3.21 -9.36
C LEU A 134 0.69 3.19 -9.25
N ALA A 135 1.23 2.91 -8.05
CA ALA A 135 2.67 2.81 -7.84
C ALA A 135 3.28 1.59 -8.55
N HIS A 136 2.53 0.50 -8.67
CA HIS A 136 2.97 -0.67 -9.43
C HIS A 136 3.00 -0.39 -10.94
N VAL A 137 1.93 0.21 -11.48
CA VAL A 137 1.85 0.58 -12.90
C VAL A 137 2.93 1.59 -13.27
N SER A 138 3.17 2.61 -12.43
CA SER A 138 4.22 3.59 -12.69
C SER A 138 5.62 2.95 -12.73
N SER A 139 5.91 2.03 -11.82
CA SER A 139 7.16 1.25 -11.83
C SER A 139 7.33 0.44 -13.13
N LYS A 140 6.25 -0.23 -13.59
CA LYS A 140 6.28 -1.00 -14.86
C LYS A 140 6.48 -0.10 -16.07
N ILE A 141 5.83 1.05 -16.12
CA ILE A 141 5.99 2.03 -17.20
C ILE A 141 7.43 2.54 -17.25
N LEU A 142 8.01 2.93 -16.10
CA LEU A 142 9.41 3.36 -16.02
C LEU A 142 10.37 2.26 -16.47
N GLY A 143 10.10 1.00 -16.09
CA GLY A 143 10.86 -0.15 -16.57
C GLY A 143 10.75 -0.33 -18.09
N LEU A 144 9.56 -0.13 -18.67
CA LEU A 144 9.35 -0.25 -20.12
C LEU A 144 10.15 0.81 -20.89
N PHE A 145 10.13 2.08 -20.43
CA PHE A 145 10.94 3.15 -21.01
C PHE A 145 12.45 2.83 -20.98
N TRP A 146 12.92 2.14 -19.94
CA TRP A 146 14.32 1.72 -19.86
C TRP A 146 14.69 0.66 -20.92
N PHE A 147 13.76 -0.22 -21.29
CA PHE A 147 13.98 -1.25 -22.31
C PHE A 147 13.70 -0.78 -23.75
N GLY A 148 13.34 0.49 -23.95
CA GLY A 148 13.35 1.12 -25.27
C GLY A 148 12.39 0.49 -26.29
N VAL A 149 11.18 0.14 -25.86
CA VAL A 149 10.02 -0.01 -26.78
C VAL A 149 9.29 1.32 -26.85
#